data_AF-V2XCW3-F1
#
_entry.id   AF-V2XCW3-F1
#
_cell.length_a   1.000
_cell.length_b   1.000
_cell.length_c   1.000
_cell.angle_alpha   90.00
_cell.angle_beta   90.00
_cell.angle_gamma   90.00
#
_symmetry.space_group_name_H-M   'P 1'
#
loop_
_entity.id
_entity.type
_entity.pdbx_description
1 polymer ?
#
loop_
_entity_poly.entity_id
_entity_poly.type
_entity_poly.pdbx_seq_one_letter_code
_entity_poly.pdbx_strand_id
1 'polypeptide(L)'
;MKTQSTQEYYVTSTSQSDSHRSSSAQSSIATDAVSSILPSQITFSGPAPSSSITVLSPTPQTIPGTQPGCVSGKVMAYPNISVDYITMSLSGILFSYNLNNLKSDPHEITELLRATSSEYGNWIVVGAFYRRKGLPHAAISVIQTMLQGLASSGSHQHLLNLFPLVMAQRQIPEEDLKPAYLLLCGCETDLAKKTRHDHPLSAVHQEKSIKWLRKVYGDFKSTSVPPLPSKVPTVECSTAPRASSTGGSTPSASHGHDQAMEQEIQSLRDNLNHQMSLLASLRASKRKLEDEFDAERSIRLKLEHQVDDFKRDRLRGIPWHAEMPYYRY
;
A
#
# COMPACT_ATOMS: atom_id res chain seq x y z
N MET A 1 13.39 -28.74 47.73
CA MET A 1 11.91 -28.75 47.84
C MET A 1 11.41 -27.31 47.80
N LYS A 2 10.89 -26.85 46.66
CA LYS A 2 10.17 -25.57 46.53
C LYS A 2 8.90 -25.85 45.75
N THR A 3 7.77 -25.63 46.41
CA THR A 3 6.42 -25.93 45.94
C THR A 3 5.97 -24.90 44.91
N GLN A 4 5.37 -25.41 43.83
CA GLN A 4 4.70 -24.65 42.78
C GLN A 4 3.38 -24.07 43.32
N SER A 5 3.09 -22.82 42.99
CA SER A 5 1.78 -22.20 43.17
C SER A 5 1.17 -22.01 41.78
N THR A 6 0.19 -22.85 41.46
CA THR A 6 -0.60 -22.82 40.24
C THR A 6 -1.80 -21.90 40.47
N GLN A 7 -1.87 -20.76 39.77
CA GLN A 7 -3.09 -19.96 39.70
C GLN A 7 -3.88 -20.35 38.45
N GLU A 8 -5.02 -21.00 38.66
CA GLU A 8 -6.07 -21.17 37.65
C GLU A 8 -6.92 -19.90 37.59
N TYR A 9 -6.87 -19.18 36.47
CA TYR A 9 -7.83 -18.12 36.17
C TYR A 9 -8.96 -18.70 35.31
N TYR A 10 -10.12 -18.89 35.93
CA TYR A 10 -11.37 -19.11 35.21
C TYR A 10 -11.92 -17.75 34.76
N VAL A 11 -11.91 -17.50 33.44
CA VAL A 11 -12.64 -16.38 32.84
C VAL A 11 -14.04 -16.86 32.51
N THR A 12 -15.02 -16.45 33.32
CA THR A 12 -16.45 -16.66 33.07
C THR A 12 -16.93 -15.57 32.10
N SER A 13 -17.19 -15.94 30.85
CA SER A 13 -17.80 -15.04 29.86
C SER A 13 -19.31 -14.98 30.07
N THR A 14 -19.79 -13.93 30.73
CA THR A 14 -21.23 -13.63 30.84
C THR A 14 -21.68 -12.91 29.58
N SER A 15 -22.32 -13.65 28.68
CA SER A 15 -23.10 -13.10 27.57
C SER A 15 -24.40 -12.52 28.11
N GLN A 16 -24.44 -11.21 28.31
CA GLN A 16 -25.68 -10.48 28.60
C GLN A 16 -26.13 -9.75 27.34
N SER A 17 -27.10 -10.37 26.67
CA SER A 17 -27.90 -9.80 25.60
C SER A 17 -28.94 -8.87 26.21
N ASP A 18 -28.76 -7.56 26.05
CA ASP A 18 -29.79 -6.57 26.35
C ASP A 18 -30.34 -5.93 25.07
N SER A 19 -31.56 -6.35 24.78
CA SER A 19 -32.49 -5.80 23.82
C SER A 19 -33.34 -4.71 24.47
N HIS A 20 -33.13 -3.45 24.06
CA HIS A 20 -34.09 -2.34 24.22
C HIS A 20 -34.27 -1.72 22.82
N ARG A 21 -35.37 -1.98 22.10
CA ARG A 21 -36.74 -1.47 22.27
C ARG A 21 -36.83 0.07 22.30
N SER A 22 -37.08 0.61 21.11
CA SER A 22 -38.02 1.70 20.79
C SER A 22 -37.85 3.06 21.48
N SER A 23 -37.54 4.08 20.68
CA SER A 23 -38.30 5.34 20.72
C SER A 23 -38.21 6.06 19.38
N SER A 24 -39.30 5.95 18.64
CA SER A 24 -39.70 6.79 17.52
C SER A 24 -40.10 8.17 18.04
N ALA A 25 -39.35 9.21 17.69
CA ALA A 25 -39.82 10.59 17.77
C ALA A 25 -40.10 11.08 16.34
N GLN A 26 -41.37 11.03 15.97
CA GLN A 26 -41.91 11.77 14.84
C GLN A 26 -41.87 13.26 15.18
N SER A 27 -41.11 14.04 14.41
CA SER A 27 -41.22 15.50 14.41
C SER A 27 -41.81 15.91 13.07
N SER A 28 -43.12 16.12 13.09
CA SER A 28 -43.90 16.74 12.03
C SER A 28 -43.63 18.25 12.09
N ILE A 29 -42.89 18.80 11.12
CA ILE A 29 -42.81 20.24 10.92
C ILE A 29 -43.61 20.59 9.67
N ALA A 30 -44.57 21.48 9.91
CA ALA A 30 -45.57 21.97 8.99
C ALA A 30 -44.94 22.62 7.75
N THR A 31 -45.61 22.35 6.63
CA THR A 31 -45.52 23.09 5.37
C THR A 31 -46.15 24.47 5.55
N ASP A 32 -45.36 25.53 5.47
CA ASP A 32 -45.87 26.86 5.17
C ASP A 32 -45.28 27.38 3.86
N ALA A 33 -46.20 27.72 2.96
CA ALA A 33 -45.99 28.29 1.66
C ALA A 33 -45.61 29.77 1.80
N VAL A 34 -44.51 30.19 1.15
CA VAL A 34 -44.27 31.61 0.83
C VAL A 34 -43.70 31.72 -0.59
N SER A 35 -44.59 32.13 -1.48
CA SER A 35 -44.43 33.07 -2.59
C SER A 35 -43.02 33.38 -3.13
N SER A 36 -42.83 32.99 -4.38
CA SER A 36 -42.35 33.80 -5.52
C SER A 36 -41.65 35.13 -5.21
N ILE A 37 -40.30 35.15 -5.31
CA ILE A 37 -39.53 36.33 -5.74
C ILE A 37 -38.37 35.86 -6.62
N LEU A 38 -38.42 36.21 -7.90
CA LEU A 38 -37.31 36.12 -8.86
C LEU A 38 -36.24 37.16 -8.50
N PRO A 39 -34.95 36.79 -8.38
CA PRO A 39 -33.86 37.75 -8.48
C PRO A 39 -33.36 37.80 -9.93
N SER A 40 -33.33 39.03 -10.43
CA SER A 40 -32.81 39.49 -11.70
C SER A 40 -31.38 39.03 -11.96
N GLN A 41 -31.08 38.89 -13.25
CA GLN A 41 -29.77 38.56 -13.78
C GLN A 41 -28.70 39.56 -13.31
N ILE A 42 -27.66 39.03 -12.66
CA ILE A 42 -26.39 39.72 -12.45
C ILE A 42 -25.41 39.17 -13.49
N THR A 43 -25.26 39.90 -14.59
CA THR A 43 -24.19 39.72 -15.57
C THR A 43 -22.87 40.15 -14.93
N PHE A 44 -22.01 39.19 -14.60
CA PHE A 44 -20.65 39.46 -14.15
C PHE A 44 -19.69 39.35 -15.35
N SER A 45 -19.42 40.46 -16.02
CA SER A 45 -18.35 40.57 -17.02
C SER A 45 -17.02 40.78 -16.29
N GLY A 46 -16.34 39.68 -15.96
CA GLY A 46 -14.94 39.68 -15.51
C GLY A 46 -14.00 39.23 -16.63
N PRO A 47 -12.82 39.85 -16.79
CA PRO A 47 -11.85 39.45 -17.82
C PRO A 47 -11.31 38.05 -17.55
N ALA A 48 -11.29 37.23 -18.60
CA ALA A 48 -10.83 35.85 -18.56
C ALA A 48 -9.36 35.75 -18.10
N PRO A 49 -9.04 34.89 -17.11
CA PRO A 49 -7.64 34.52 -16.87
C PRO A 49 -7.15 33.68 -18.06
N SER A 50 -6.15 34.22 -18.77
CA SER A 50 -5.42 33.49 -19.81
C SER A 50 -4.62 32.36 -19.16
N SER A 51 -5.21 31.17 -19.11
CA SER A 51 -4.50 29.93 -18.80
C SER A 51 -3.93 29.37 -20.11
N SER A 52 -2.63 29.58 -20.33
CA SER A 52 -1.91 28.96 -21.44
C SER A 52 -1.83 27.45 -21.22
N ILE A 53 -2.65 26.70 -21.96
CA ILE A 53 -2.58 25.24 -22.04
C ILE A 53 -1.46 24.89 -23.03
N THR A 54 -0.30 24.48 -22.53
CA THR A 54 0.77 23.92 -23.37
C THR A 54 0.42 22.48 -23.73
N VAL A 55 -0.14 22.28 -24.92
CA VAL A 55 -0.34 20.95 -25.52
C VAL A 55 1.02 20.46 -26.03
N LEU A 56 1.68 19.58 -25.29
CA LEU A 56 2.87 18.86 -25.76
C LEU A 56 2.40 17.65 -26.58
N SER A 57 2.56 17.71 -27.90
CA SER A 57 2.41 16.55 -28.78
C SER A 57 3.53 15.53 -28.51
N PRO A 58 3.22 14.22 -28.32
CA PRO A 58 4.24 13.21 -28.19
C PRO A 58 4.83 12.84 -29.56
N THR A 59 6.12 13.09 -29.73
CA THR A 59 6.92 12.60 -30.87
C THR A 59 7.11 11.08 -30.75
N PRO A 60 6.81 10.27 -31.77
CA PRO A 60 7.03 8.84 -31.72
C PRO A 60 8.53 8.53 -31.75
N GLN A 61 9.06 7.91 -30.70
CA GLN A 61 10.41 7.34 -30.72
C GLN A 61 10.34 5.86 -31.12
N THR A 62 10.90 5.57 -32.29
CA THR A 62 11.14 4.22 -32.81
C THR A 62 12.26 3.55 -32.00
N ILE A 63 11.94 2.46 -31.31
CA ILE A 63 12.90 1.63 -30.57
C ILE A 63 13.39 0.50 -31.50
N PRO A 64 14.70 0.36 -31.77
CA PRO A 64 15.24 -0.77 -32.51
C PRO A 64 15.57 -1.96 -31.58
N GLY A 65 15.17 -3.16 -32.02
CA GLY A 65 16.08 -4.30 -32.09
C GLY A 65 16.23 -5.19 -30.85
N THR A 66 15.42 -6.24 -30.81
CA THR A 66 15.47 -7.42 -29.94
C THR A 66 16.82 -8.17 -29.99
N GLN A 67 17.39 -8.51 -28.82
CA GLN A 67 18.42 -9.56 -28.65
C GLN A 67 17.90 -10.62 -27.67
N PRO A 68 17.98 -11.92 -28.00
CA PRO A 68 17.54 -13.01 -27.12
C PRO A 68 18.71 -13.52 -26.26
N GLY A 69 18.45 -13.69 -24.96
CA GLY A 69 19.21 -14.62 -24.12
C GLY A 69 19.98 -13.99 -22.95
N CYS A 70 19.33 -13.90 -21.79
CA CYS A 70 19.90 -14.29 -20.48
C CYS A 70 18.81 -14.11 -19.42
N VAL A 71 18.30 -15.20 -18.86
CA VAL A 71 17.31 -15.20 -17.76
C VAL A 71 18.05 -14.94 -16.44
N SER A 72 18.57 -13.73 -16.30
CA SER A 72 19.06 -13.22 -15.02
C SER A 72 17.86 -12.69 -14.24
N GLY A 73 17.58 -13.31 -13.09
CA GLY A 73 16.48 -12.93 -12.19
C GLY A 73 16.62 -11.48 -11.75
N LYS A 74 16.00 -10.57 -12.51
CA LYS A 74 15.83 -9.17 -12.15
C LYS A 74 15.05 -9.12 -10.84
N VAL A 75 15.77 -8.83 -9.75
CA VAL A 75 15.17 -8.21 -8.57
C VAL A 75 14.48 -6.95 -9.08
N MET A 76 13.16 -6.98 -9.11
CA MET A 76 12.32 -5.81 -9.40
C MET A 76 12.59 -4.79 -8.31
N ALA A 77 13.62 -3.96 -8.51
CA ALA A 77 13.69 -2.66 -7.88
C ALA A 77 12.46 -1.92 -8.37
N TYR A 78 11.40 -1.91 -7.55
CA TYR A 78 10.24 -1.07 -7.83
C TYR A 78 10.79 0.35 -7.94
N PRO A 79 10.71 0.99 -9.12
CA PRO A 79 11.16 2.37 -9.25
C PRO A 79 10.48 3.16 -8.15
N ASN A 80 11.24 4.03 -7.48
CA ASN A 80 10.69 4.95 -6.51
C ASN A 80 9.87 5.99 -7.29
N ILE A 81 8.68 5.57 -7.77
CA ILE A 81 7.80 6.43 -8.53
C ILE A 81 7.14 7.34 -7.51
N SER A 82 7.77 8.49 -7.26
CA SER A 82 7.09 9.65 -6.71
C SER A 82 6.09 10.14 -7.75
N VAL A 83 4.97 9.43 -7.85
CA VAL A 83 3.83 9.86 -8.66
C VAL A 83 3.21 11.04 -7.91
N ASP A 84 3.54 12.25 -8.33
CA ASP A 84 2.93 13.49 -7.81
C ASP A 84 1.66 13.86 -8.58
N TYR A 85 1.45 13.25 -9.75
CA TYR A 85 0.33 13.55 -10.65
C TYR A 85 -0.31 12.26 -11.16
N ILE A 86 -1.63 12.24 -11.23
CA ILE A 86 -2.38 11.24 -12.00
C ILE A 86 -2.88 11.87 -13.29
N THR A 87 -2.89 11.10 -14.38
CA THR A 87 -3.47 11.54 -15.66
C THR A 87 -4.81 10.85 -15.84
N MET A 88 -5.85 11.61 -16.16
CA MET A 88 -7.21 11.12 -16.33
C MET A 88 -7.79 11.70 -17.62
N SER A 89 -8.81 11.04 -18.17
CA SER A 89 -9.54 11.53 -19.35
C SER A 89 -10.99 11.85 -19.00
N LEU A 90 -11.49 13.00 -19.41
CA LEU A 90 -12.92 13.31 -19.41
C LEU A 90 -13.33 13.70 -20.83
N SER A 91 -14.25 12.96 -21.44
CA SER A 91 -14.73 13.21 -22.80
C SER A 91 -13.60 13.28 -23.85
N GLY A 92 -12.57 12.42 -23.70
CA GLY A 92 -11.40 12.37 -24.59
C GLY A 92 -10.33 13.43 -24.32
N ILE A 93 -10.57 14.36 -23.39
CA ILE A 93 -9.59 15.36 -22.98
C ILE A 93 -8.78 14.81 -21.80
N LEU A 94 -7.47 14.71 -21.99
CA LEU A 94 -6.54 14.32 -20.93
C LEU A 94 -6.20 15.52 -20.05
N PHE A 95 -6.21 15.32 -18.74
CA PHE A 95 -5.74 16.30 -17.78
C PHE A 95 -4.98 15.63 -16.64
N SER A 96 -4.07 16.39 -16.04
CA SER A 96 -3.24 15.95 -14.94
C SER A 96 -3.74 16.55 -13.63
N TYR A 97 -3.93 15.72 -12.62
CA TYR A 97 -4.33 16.14 -11.29
C TYR A 97 -3.16 16.00 -10.32
N ASN A 98 -2.79 17.10 -9.64
CA ASN A 98 -1.72 17.11 -8.65
C ASN A 98 -2.19 16.49 -7.34
N LEU A 99 -1.59 15.38 -6.94
CA LEU A 99 -1.93 14.67 -5.70
C LEU A 99 -1.55 15.45 -4.44
N ASN A 100 -0.56 16.35 -4.52
CA ASN A 100 -0.18 17.18 -3.37
C ASN A 100 -1.33 18.08 -2.89
N ASN A 101 -2.23 18.45 -3.79
CA ASN A 101 -3.42 19.27 -3.51
C ASN A 101 -4.61 18.45 -2.97
N LEU A 102 -4.46 17.13 -2.76
CA LEU A 102 -5.52 16.32 -2.17
C LEU A 102 -5.84 16.76 -0.74
N LYS A 103 -7.12 17.01 -0.51
CA LYS A 103 -7.70 17.26 0.81
C LYS A 103 -7.71 15.97 1.64
N SER A 104 -7.80 16.12 2.96
CA SER A 104 -7.88 14.98 3.89
C SER A 104 -9.16 14.16 3.70
N ASP A 105 -10.24 14.80 3.26
CA ASP A 105 -11.49 14.12 2.88
C ASP A 105 -11.35 13.52 1.46
N PRO A 106 -11.51 12.20 1.28
CA PRO A 106 -11.41 11.54 -0.02
C PRO A 106 -12.61 11.78 -0.95
N HIS A 107 -13.69 12.43 -0.49
CA HIS A 107 -14.93 12.52 -1.27
C HIS A 107 -14.73 13.22 -2.63
N GLU A 108 -14.07 14.37 -2.66
CA GLU A 108 -13.86 15.15 -3.90
C GLU A 108 -13.08 14.38 -4.96
N ILE A 109 -11.98 13.71 -4.56
CA ILE A 109 -11.18 12.92 -5.51
C ILE A 109 -11.91 11.64 -5.94
N THR A 110 -12.72 11.06 -5.06
CA THR A 110 -13.53 9.87 -5.38
C THR A 110 -14.59 10.20 -6.42
N GLU A 111 -15.29 11.33 -6.27
CA GLU A 111 -16.22 11.86 -7.27
C GLU A 111 -15.50 12.15 -8.59
N LEU A 112 -14.32 12.78 -8.54
CA LEU A 112 -13.53 13.05 -9.74
C LEU A 112 -13.13 11.77 -10.47
N LEU A 113 -12.56 10.79 -9.76
CA LEU A 113 -12.17 9.48 -10.32
C LEU A 113 -13.37 8.73 -10.92
N ARG A 114 -14.55 8.86 -10.31
CA ARG A 114 -15.79 8.28 -10.84
C ARG A 114 -16.27 9.01 -12.09
N ALA A 115 -16.31 10.34 -12.06
CA ALA A 115 -16.75 11.18 -13.18
C ALA A 115 -15.88 10.98 -14.42
N THR A 116 -14.57 10.82 -14.24
CA THR A 116 -13.62 10.53 -15.33
C THR A 116 -13.58 9.05 -15.71
N SER A 117 -14.32 8.19 -15.00
CA SER A 117 -14.23 6.74 -15.15
C SER A 117 -12.77 6.25 -15.15
N SER A 118 -12.00 6.77 -14.21
CA SER A 118 -10.57 6.55 -14.13
C SER A 118 -10.22 5.07 -14.04
N GLU A 119 -9.12 4.71 -14.71
CA GLU A 119 -8.61 3.36 -14.71
C GLU A 119 -8.24 2.90 -13.30
N TYR A 120 -8.34 1.59 -13.07
CA TYR A 120 -7.99 0.94 -11.80
C TYR A 120 -6.65 1.43 -11.23
N GLY A 121 -5.62 1.57 -12.07
CA GLY A 121 -4.30 2.06 -11.64
C GLY A 121 -4.35 3.43 -10.95
N ASN A 122 -5.17 4.36 -11.43
CA ASN A 122 -5.30 5.70 -10.84
C ASN A 122 -5.90 5.63 -9.43
N TRP A 123 -6.90 4.76 -9.21
CA TRP A 123 -7.47 4.53 -7.87
C TRP A 123 -6.43 3.98 -6.89
N ILE A 124 -5.62 3.02 -7.33
CA ILE A 124 -4.54 2.45 -6.52
C ILE A 124 -3.50 3.52 -6.17
N VAL A 125 -3.10 4.35 -7.13
CA VAL A 125 -2.13 5.43 -6.90
C VAL A 125 -2.66 6.44 -5.86
N VAL A 126 -3.92 6.86 -5.97
CA VAL A 126 -4.54 7.79 -5.00
C VAL A 126 -4.64 7.17 -3.61
N GLY A 127 -5.08 5.91 -3.51
CA GLY A 127 -5.15 5.21 -2.22
C GLY A 127 -3.76 5.05 -1.57
N ALA A 128 -2.75 4.69 -2.36
CA ALA A 128 -1.37 4.61 -1.89
C ALA A 128 -0.84 5.97 -1.44
N PHE A 129 -1.19 7.04 -2.14
CA PHE A 129 -0.84 8.41 -1.76
C PHE A 129 -1.43 8.81 -0.40
N TYR A 130 -2.72 8.57 -0.15
CA TYR A 130 -3.33 8.83 1.15
C TYR A 130 -2.68 8.03 2.28
N ARG A 131 -2.36 6.76 2.03
CA ARG A 131 -1.64 5.93 3.00
C ARG A 131 -0.26 6.52 3.34
N ARG A 132 0.51 6.94 2.33
CA ARG A 132 1.83 7.60 2.54
C ARG A 132 1.72 8.90 3.32
N LYS A 133 0.66 9.69 3.13
CA LYS A 133 0.34 10.88 3.95
C LYS A 133 -0.11 10.56 5.38
N GLY A 134 -0.18 9.28 5.77
CA GLY A 134 -0.63 8.87 7.10
C GLY A 134 -2.14 9.00 7.29
N LEU A 135 -2.93 9.00 6.21
CA LEU A 135 -4.40 9.08 6.22
C LEU A 135 -5.03 7.74 5.78
N PRO A 136 -4.90 6.66 6.58
CA PRO A 136 -5.37 5.33 6.19
C PRO A 136 -6.89 5.23 6.03
N HIS A 137 -7.69 6.00 6.78
CA HIS A 137 -9.15 6.01 6.59
C HIS A 137 -9.57 6.52 5.22
N ALA A 138 -8.92 7.60 4.74
CA ALA A 138 -9.17 8.14 3.41
C ALA A 138 -8.78 7.13 2.32
N ALA A 139 -7.62 6.48 2.48
CA ALA A 139 -7.17 5.42 1.58
C ALA A 139 -8.17 4.25 1.52
N ILE A 140 -8.65 3.77 2.67
CA ILE A 140 -9.66 2.71 2.73
C ILE A 140 -10.93 3.12 2.00
N SER A 141 -11.42 4.35 2.23
CA SER A 141 -12.63 4.86 1.58
C SER A 141 -12.52 4.91 0.06
N VAL A 142 -11.39 5.41 -0.48
CA VAL A 142 -11.13 5.44 -1.94
C VAL A 142 -11.16 4.03 -2.53
N ILE A 143 -10.42 3.09 -1.93
CA ILE A 143 -10.28 1.72 -2.46
C ILE A 143 -11.56 0.92 -2.29
N GLN A 144 -12.28 1.07 -1.18
CA GLN A 144 -13.59 0.43 -1.00
C GLN A 144 -14.61 0.98 -2.00
N THR A 145 -14.62 2.28 -2.27
CA THR A 145 -15.52 2.87 -3.26
C THR A 145 -15.23 2.32 -4.66
N MET A 146 -13.96 2.18 -5.03
CA MET A 146 -13.55 1.50 -6.26
C MET A 146 -14.10 0.07 -6.32
N LEU A 147 -13.89 -0.75 -5.28
CA LEU A 147 -14.35 -2.14 -5.23
C LEU A 147 -15.89 -2.26 -5.26
N GLN A 148 -16.61 -1.36 -4.58
CA GLN A 148 -18.08 -1.31 -4.60
C GLN A 148 -18.60 -0.90 -5.97
N GLY A 149 -17.98 0.10 -6.61
CA GLY A 149 -18.30 0.51 -7.97
C GLY A 149 -18.13 -0.61 -8.99
N LEU A 150 -17.16 -1.51 -8.76
CA LEU A 150 -16.99 -2.72 -9.57
C LEU A 150 -18.07 -3.78 -9.28
N ALA A 151 -18.43 -3.99 -8.01
CA ALA A 151 -19.38 -5.03 -7.61
C ALA A 151 -20.84 -4.71 -7.97
N SER A 152 -21.24 -3.43 -7.94
CA SER A 152 -22.61 -3.00 -8.25
C SER A 152 -22.97 -3.07 -9.75
N SER A 153 -22.03 -3.46 -10.62
CA SER A 153 -22.27 -3.56 -12.06
C SER A 153 -22.94 -4.87 -12.51
N GLY A 154 -23.13 -5.85 -11.62
CA GLY A 154 -23.76 -7.12 -11.96
C GLY A 154 -24.95 -7.41 -11.04
N SER A 155 -26.15 -7.50 -11.62
CA SER A 155 -27.42 -7.93 -10.99
C SER A 155 -28.37 -6.84 -10.48
N HIS A 156 -29.28 -6.43 -11.38
CA HIS A 156 -30.70 -6.11 -11.14
C HIS A 156 -31.08 -5.20 -9.95
N GLN A 157 -31.23 -3.90 -10.22
CA GLN A 157 -32.56 -3.30 -10.11
C GLN A 157 -32.94 -2.61 -11.42
N HIS A 158 -34.07 -3.07 -11.93
CA HIS A 158 -34.68 -2.77 -13.20
C HIS A 158 -35.39 -1.41 -13.09
N LEU A 159 -35.23 -0.55 -14.11
CA LEU A 159 -36.04 0.65 -14.40
C LEU A 159 -35.78 1.91 -13.55
N LEU A 160 -34.77 2.70 -13.95
CA LEU A 160 -34.95 3.97 -14.67
C LEU A 160 -33.58 4.66 -14.87
N ASN A 161 -33.13 4.71 -16.12
CA ASN A 161 -32.50 5.84 -16.85
C ASN A 161 -31.66 6.82 -15.99
N LEU A 162 -30.34 6.99 -16.16
CA LEU A 162 -29.59 7.10 -17.42
C LEU A 162 -28.07 7.14 -17.14
N PHE A 163 -27.49 6.28 -16.31
CA PHE A 163 -26.03 6.23 -16.12
C PHE A 163 -25.59 4.84 -15.61
N PRO A 164 -25.21 3.90 -16.49
CA PRO A 164 -23.93 3.19 -16.27
C PRO A 164 -23.34 2.56 -17.56
N LEU A 165 -22.29 3.15 -18.15
CA LEU A 165 -21.62 2.56 -19.33
C LEU A 165 -20.13 2.22 -19.13
N VAL A 166 -19.46 2.64 -18.05
CA VAL A 166 -17.99 2.73 -18.08
C VAL A 166 -17.22 1.66 -17.27
N MET A 167 -17.91 0.74 -16.57
CA MET A 167 -17.19 -0.31 -15.81
C MET A 167 -17.66 -1.75 -16.12
N ALA A 168 -18.83 -1.94 -16.73
CA ALA A 168 -19.29 -3.27 -17.20
C ALA A 168 -18.43 -3.85 -18.34
N GLN A 169 -17.62 -3.03 -19.02
CA GLN A 169 -16.74 -3.48 -20.10
C GLN A 169 -15.45 -4.15 -19.62
N ARG A 170 -15.02 -3.89 -18.38
CA ARG A 170 -13.75 -4.41 -17.86
C ARG A 170 -14.08 -5.40 -16.76
N GLN A 171 -14.33 -6.66 -17.13
CA GLN A 171 -14.27 -7.77 -16.19
C GLN A 171 -12.83 -7.84 -15.66
N ILE A 172 -12.53 -7.05 -14.63
CA ILE A 172 -11.22 -7.07 -13.97
C ILE A 172 -11.18 -8.40 -13.22
N PRO A 173 -10.26 -9.31 -13.59
CA PRO A 173 -10.16 -10.61 -12.95
C PRO A 173 -9.76 -10.40 -11.47
N GLU A 174 -10.19 -11.31 -10.58
CA GLU A 174 -9.95 -11.15 -9.14
C GLU A 174 -8.45 -11.07 -8.81
N GLU A 175 -7.62 -11.69 -9.64
CA GLU A 175 -6.16 -11.64 -9.59
C GLU A 175 -5.61 -10.22 -9.70
N ASP A 176 -6.23 -9.38 -10.51
CA ASP A 176 -5.83 -7.98 -10.72
C ASP A 176 -6.27 -7.08 -9.56
N LEU A 177 -7.19 -7.54 -8.71
CA LEU A 177 -7.63 -6.86 -7.48
C LEU A 177 -6.67 -7.09 -6.30
N LYS A 178 -5.69 -7.99 -6.42
CA LYS A 178 -4.71 -8.27 -5.35
C LYS A 178 -3.98 -7.02 -4.83
N PRO A 179 -3.51 -6.07 -5.66
CA PRO A 179 -2.93 -4.81 -5.19
C PRO A 179 -3.89 -3.99 -4.31
N ALA A 180 -5.18 -3.94 -4.65
CA ALA A 180 -6.18 -3.25 -3.84
C ALA A 180 -6.34 -3.89 -2.45
N TYR A 181 -6.43 -5.22 -2.39
CA TYR A 181 -6.54 -5.96 -1.13
C TYR A 181 -5.28 -5.84 -0.26
N LEU A 182 -4.09 -5.88 -0.87
CA LEU A 182 -2.83 -5.63 -0.14
C LEU A 182 -2.77 -4.21 0.41
N LEU A 183 -3.22 -3.22 -0.36
CA LEU A 183 -3.27 -1.84 0.10
C LEU A 183 -4.26 -1.67 1.26
N LEU A 184 -5.45 -2.26 1.19
CA LEU A 184 -6.42 -2.28 2.29
C LEU A 184 -5.86 -2.96 3.54
N CYS A 185 -5.21 -4.12 3.38
CA CYS A 185 -4.53 -4.79 4.49
C CYS A 185 -3.54 -3.85 5.18
N GLY A 186 -2.68 -3.19 4.41
CA GLY A 186 -1.70 -2.24 4.93
C GLY A 186 -2.35 -1.10 5.71
N CYS A 187 -3.43 -0.52 5.19
CA CYS A 187 -4.15 0.56 5.86
C CYS A 187 -4.79 0.11 7.18
N GLU A 188 -5.38 -1.09 7.23
CA GLU A 188 -5.97 -1.66 8.45
C GLU A 188 -4.88 -1.96 9.50
N THR A 189 -3.72 -2.48 9.09
CA THR A 189 -2.56 -2.65 9.99
C THR A 189 -2.07 -1.32 10.54
N ASP A 190 -2.02 -0.27 9.71
CA ASP A 190 -1.62 1.07 10.15
C ASP A 190 -2.62 1.65 11.17
N LEU A 191 -3.93 1.39 10.99
CA LEU A 191 -4.96 1.76 11.96
C LEU A 191 -4.83 0.97 13.28
N ALA A 192 -4.63 -0.35 13.22
CA ALA A 192 -4.43 -1.19 14.39
C ALA A 192 -3.25 -0.73 15.26
N LYS A 193 -2.17 -0.24 14.63
CA LYS A 193 -1.00 0.34 15.30
C LYS A 193 -1.26 1.72 15.91
N LYS A 194 -2.09 2.55 15.25
CA LYS A 194 -2.45 3.89 15.75
C LYS A 194 -3.39 3.80 16.95
N THR A 195 -4.30 2.83 16.95
CA THR A 195 -5.07 2.49 18.14
C THR A 195 -4.13 1.87 19.16
N ARG A 196 -4.17 2.31 20.41
CA ARG A 196 -3.37 1.71 21.50
C ARG A 196 -3.60 0.19 21.53
N HIS A 197 -2.57 -0.59 21.84
CA HIS A 197 -2.62 -2.05 21.81
C HIS A 197 -3.77 -2.67 22.62
N ASP A 198 -4.23 -1.99 23.67
CA ASP A 198 -5.32 -2.48 24.55
C ASP A 198 -6.72 -2.07 24.08
N HIS A 199 -6.84 -1.33 22.98
CA HIS A 199 -8.14 -0.88 22.50
C HIS A 199 -8.83 -1.99 21.71
N PRO A 200 -10.11 -2.34 21.99
CA PRO A 200 -10.82 -3.39 21.27
C PRO A 200 -10.91 -3.15 19.76
N LEU A 201 -10.90 -1.88 19.33
CA LEU A 201 -10.82 -1.52 17.91
C LEU A 201 -9.52 -1.98 17.23
N SER A 202 -8.41 -2.11 17.96
CA SER A 202 -7.15 -2.62 17.39
C SER A 202 -7.32 -4.05 16.89
N ALA A 203 -7.97 -4.90 17.69
CA ALA A 203 -8.31 -6.27 17.30
C ALA A 203 -9.22 -6.34 16.07
N VAL A 204 -10.23 -5.44 15.98
CA VAL A 204 -11.12 -5.35 14.82
C VAL A 204 -10.35 -4.99 13.53
N HIS A 205 -9.43 -4.03 13.61
CA HIS A 205 -8.58 -3.66 12.47
C HIS A 205 -7.62 -4.79 12.10
N GLN A 206 -7.06 -5.49 13.08
CA GLN A 206 -6.20 -6.66 12.84
C GLN A 206 -6.97 -7.79 12.13
N GLU A 207 -8.19 -8.10 12.56
CA GLU A 207 -9.05 -9.10 11.91
C GLU A 207 -9.34 -8.72 10.45
N LYS A 208 -9.69 -7.45 10.19
CA LYS A 208 -9.90 -6.95 8.83
C LYS A 208 -8.63 -7.07 7.98
N SER A 209 -7.46 -6.77 8.52
CA SER A 209 -6.20 -6.92 7.79
C SER A 209 -5.95 -8.38 7.37
N ILE A 210 -6.21 -9.34 8.27
CA ILE A 210 -6.11 -10.77 7.99
C ILE A 210 -7.13 -11.20 6.93
N LYS A 211 -8.36 -10.69 7.00
CA LYS A 211 -9.40 -10.94 5.98
C LYS A 211 -8.93 -10.51 4.59
N TRP A 212 -8.31 -9.34 4.47
CA TRP A 212 -7.79 -8.88 3.18
C TRP A 212 -6.60 -9.71 2.69
N LEU A 213 -5.72 -10.17 3.58
CA LEU A 213 -4.63 -11.09 3.21
C LEU A 213 -5.15 -12.42 2.67
N ARG A 214 -6.18 -13.00 3.30
CA ARG A 214 -6.83 -14.22 2.80
C ARG A 214 -7.37 -14.04 1.38
N LYS A 215 -7.88 -12.86 1.03
CA LYS A 215 -8.29 -12.60 -0.37
C LYS A 215 -7.13 -12.62 -1.37
N VAL A 216 -5.93 -12.21 -0.95
CA VAL A 216 -4.76 -12.14 -1.85
C VAL A 216 -4.13 -13.50 -2.05
N TYR A 217 -3.95 -14.23 -0.94
CA TYR A 217 -3.21 -15.49 -0.91
C TYR A 217 -4.12 -16.72 -0.97
N GLY A 218 -5.44 -16.51 -1.01
CA GLY A 218 -6.44 -17.55 -0.85
C GLY A 218 -6.75 -17.82 0.63
N ASP A 219 -7.86 -18.52 0.87
CA ASP A 219 -8.11 -19.04 2.21
C ASP A 219 -6.97 -19.97 2.57
N PHE A 220 -6.22 -19.63 3.63
CA PHE A 220 -5.50 -20.59 4.44
C PHE A 220 -6.53 -21.47 5.16
N LYS A 221 -7.40 -22.14 4.41
CA LYS A 221 -7.88 -23.44 4.88
C LYS A 221 -6.59 -24.15 5.15
N SER A 222 -6.31 -24.41 6.42
CA SER A 222 -5.33 -25.39 6.82
C SER A 222 -5.67 -26.58 5.95
N THR A 223 -4.96 -26.71 4.82
CA THR A 223 -4.88 -27.94 4.06
C THR A 223 -4.40 -28.84 5.15
N SER A 224 -5.35 -29.56 5.74
CA SER A 224 -5.11 -30.41 6.89
C SER A 224 -3.98 -31.26 6.40
N VAL A 225 -2.77 -31.00 6.90
CA VAL A 225 -1.58 -31.70 6.44
C VAL A 225 -2.00 -33.16 6.54
N PRO A 226 -2.16 -33.88 5.42
CA PRO A 226 -2.63 -35.25 5.48
C PRO A 226 -1.67 -35.91 6.46
N PRO A 227 -2.18 -36.46 7.59
CA PRO A 227 -1.37 -36.80 8.74
C PRO A 227 -0.17 -37.57 8.22
N LEU A 228 1.01 -36.95 8.36
CA LEU A 228 2.25 -37.52 7.84
C LEU A 228 2.27 -38.97 8.35
N PRO A 229 2.32 -39.99 7.47
CA PRO A 229 2.40 -41.35 7.93
C PRO A 229 3.68 -41.45 8.76
N SER A 230 3.51 -41.47 10.08
CA SER A 230 4.56 -41.70 11.07
C SER A 230 5.00 -43.15 10.97
N LYS A 231 5.68 -43.48 9.87
CA LYS A 231 6.48 -44.68 9.72
C LYS A 231 7.88 -44.20 9.40
N VAL A 232 8.61 -43.84 10.46
CA VAL A 232 10.07 -43.83 10.45
C VAL A 232 10.48 -45.27 10.09
N PRO A 233 11.13 -45.51 8.94
CA PRO A 233 11.83 -46.75 8.75
C PRO A 233 13.06 -46.68 9.65
N THR A 234 13.06 -47.45 10.72
CA THR A 234 14.26 -47.75 11.50
C THR A 234 15.28 -48.34 10.53
N VAL A 235 16.24 -47.51 10.10
CA VAL A 235 17.41 -47.98 9.36
C VAL A 235 18.29 -48.70 10.36
N GLU A 236 18.14 -50.02 10.44
CA GLU A 236 19.12 -50.90 11.07
C GLU A 236 20.41 -50.81 10.27
N CYS A 237 21.37 -50.10 10.83
CA CYS A 237 22.76 -50.06 10.40
C CYS A 237 23.37 -51.46 10.60
N SER A 238 23.26 -52.31 9.58
CA SER A 238 24.01 -53.56 9.51
C SER A 238 25.44 -53.29 9.05
N THR A 239 26.35 -53.20 10.00
CA THR A 239 27.80 -53.37 9.81
C THR A 239 28.11 -54.81 9.40
N ALA A 240 28.57 -55.00 8.17
CA ALA A 240 29.29 -56.21 7.76
C ALA A 240 30.54 -55.82 6.95
N PRO A 241 31.75 -56.27 7.34
CA PRO A 241 32.96 -56.07 6.57
C PRO A 241 33.07 -57.17 5.52
N ARG A 242 33.35 -56.83 4.25
CA ARG A 242 33.73 -57.85 3.26
C ARG A 242 34.93 -57.42 2.44
N ALA A 243 35.81 -58.40 2.35
CA ALA A 243 37.20 -58.35 1.95
C ALA A 243 37.45 -57.94 0.49
N SER A 244 38.59 -57.27 0.32
CA SER A 244 39.54 -57.30 -0.79
C SER A 244 39.19 -58.23 -1.97
N SER A 245 38.98 -57.61 -3.13
CA SER A 245 39.24 -58.22 -4.43
C SER A 245 40.18 -57.32 -5.22
N THR A 246 41.41 -57.81 -5.36
CA THR A 246 42.47 -57.30 -6.22
C THR A 246 42.13 -57.75 -7.65
N GLY A 247 41.70 -56.82 -8.50
CA GLY A 247 41.36 -57.11 -9.90
C GLY A 247 41.73 -55.93 -10.78
N GLY A 248 42.80 -56.10 -11.57
CA GLY A 248 43.36 -55.10 -12.45
C GLY A 248 42.31 -54.49 -13.37
N SER A 249 42.19 -53.16 -13.33
CA SER A 249 41.32 -52.39 -14.20
C SER A 249 42.18 -51.71 -15.26
N THR A 250 41.85 -52.01 -16.50
CA THR A 250 42.25 -51.28 -17.71
C THR A 250 41.98 -49.78 -17.56
N PRO A 251 42.79 -48.89 -18.18
CA PRO A 251 42.60 -47.44 -18.10
C PRO A 251 41.25 -47.06 -18.72
N SER A 252 40.25 -46.93 -17.84
CA SER A 252 38.86 -46.67 -18.16
C SER A 252 38.68 -45.20 -18.52
N ALA A 253 37.96 -44.94 -19.61
CA ALA A 253 37.63 -43.61 -20.13
C ALA A 253 36.73 -42.75 -19.20
N SER A 254 36.59 -43.09 -17.92
CA SER A 254 35.74 -42.38 -16.94
C SER A 254 36.37 -41.09 -16.40
N HIS A 255 37.68 -40.89 -16.56
CA HIS A 255 38.39 -39.77 -15.94
C HIS A 255 37.92 -38.37 -16.39
N GLY A 256 37.40 -38.25 -17.62
CA GLY A 256 36.88 -36.99 -18.14
C GLY A 256 35.55 -36.55 -17.50
N HIS A 257 34.73 -37.49 -17.04
CA HIS A 257 33.46 -37.18 -16.39
C HIS A 257 33.68 -36.62 -14.98
N ASP A 258 34.60 -37.23 -14.23
CA ASP A 258 34.95 -36.77 -12.88
C ASP A 258 35.54 -35.35 -12.92
N GLN A 259 36.39 -35.05 -13.91
CA GLN A 259 36.95 -33.71 -14.09
C GLN A 259 35.88 -32.66 -14.46
N ALA A 260 34.91 -33.03 -15.30
CA ALA A 260 33.82 -32.12 -15.67
C ALA A 260 32.92 -31.79 -14.46
N MET A 261 32.59 -32.79 -13.63
CA MET A 261 31.82 -32.57 -12.40
C MET A 261 32.59 -31.71 -11.40
N GLU A 262 33.90 -31.90 -11.26
CA GLU A 262 34.72 -31.09 -10.36
C GLU A 262 34.78 -29.61 -10.82
N GLN A 263 34.86 -29.36 -12.12
CA GLN A 263 34.77 -28.01 -12.69
C GLN A 263 33.40 -27.37 -12.43
N GLU A 264 32.31 -28.12 -12.56
CA GLU A 264 30.96 -27.60 -12.29
C GLU A 264 30.79 -27.25 -10.80
N ILE A 265 31.23 -28.12 -9.90
CA ILE A 265 31.22 -27.85 -8.45
C ILE A 265 32.02 -26.59 -8.14
N GLN A 266 33.18 -26.42 -8.76
CA GLN A 266 34.00 -25.22 -8.55
C GLN A 266 33.29 -23.96 -9.06
N SER A 267 32.68 -24.01 -10.26
CA SER A 267 31.89 -22.89 -10.80
C SER A 267 30.71 -22.51 -9.90
N LEU A 268 30.01 -23.50 -9.33
CA LEU A 268 28.91 -23.26 -8.39
C LEU A 268 29.40 -22.61 -7.08
N ARG A 269 30.55 -23.03 -6.56
CA ARG A 269 31.18 -22.42 -5.37
C ARG A 269 31.56 -20.97 -5.65
N ASP A 270 32.16 -20.68 -6.80
CA ASP A 270 32.57 -19.33 -7.18
C ASP A 270 31.35 -18.41 -7.36
N ASN A 271 30.27 -18.91 -7.97
CA ASN A 271 29.02 -18.17 -8.10
C ASN A 271 28.38 -17.87 -6.74
N LEU A 272 28.34 -18.85 -5.82
CA LEU A 272 27.83 -18.65 -4.46
C LEU A 272 28.66 -17.62 -3.70
N ASN A 273 29.99 -17.70 -3.79
CA ASN A 273 30.91 -16.72 -3.20
C ASN A 273 30.68 -15.31 -3.77
N HIS A 274 30.45 -15.20 -5.08
CA HIS A 274 30.13 -13.94 -5.73
C HIS A 274 28.83 -13.33 -5.20
N GLN A 275 27.76 -14.13 -5.08
CA GLN A 275 26.48 -13.68 -4.53
C GLN A 275 26.60 -13.25 -3.06
N MET A 276 27.37 -13.98 -2.25
CA MET A 276 27.64 -13.61 -0.87
C MET A 276 28.38 -12.27 -0.77
N SER A 277 29.39 -12.05 -1.63
CA SER A 277 30.12 -10.79 -1.72
C SER A 277 29.20 -9.63 -2.11
N LEU A 278 28.33 -9.83 -3.11
CA LEU A 278 27.35 -8.82 -3.53
C LEU A 278 26.37 -8.46 -2.40
N LEU A 279 25.84 -9.44 -1.68
CA LEU A 279 24.96 -9.21 -0.53
C LEU A 279 25.67 -8.49 0.61
N ALA A 280 26.94 -8.80 0.87
CA ALA A 280 27.75 -8.11 1.85
C ALA A 280 27.97 -6.63 1.47
N SER A 281 28.30 -6.35 0.20
CA SER A 281 28.42 -5.00 -0.36
C SER A 281 27.12 -4.20 -0.24
N LEU A 282 25.98 -4.80 -0.62
CA LEU A 282 24.66 -4.16 -0.49
C LEU A 282 24.32 -3.83 0.97
N ARG A 283 24.60 -4.72 1.92
CA ARG A 283 24.40 -4.45 3.35
C ARG A 283 25.32 -3.36 3.88
N ALA A 284 26.55 -3.25 3.36
CA ALA A 284 27.47 -2.16 3.71
C ALA A 284 26.97 -0.81 3.15
N SER A 285 26.57 -0.79 1.87
CA SER A 285 26.01 0.40 1.23
C SER A 285 24.73 0.86 1.91
N LYS A 286 23.86 -0.07 2.33
CA LYS A 286 22.65 0.24 3.08
C LYS A 286 22.96 0.96 4.39
N ARG A 287 23.86 0.39 5.21
CA ARG A 287 24.26 1.00 6.49
C ARG A 287 24.82 2.40 6.29
N LYS A 288 25.67 2.58 5.27
CA LYS A 288 26.22 3.90 4.92
C LYS A 288 25.13 4.94 4.62
N LEU A 289 24.10 4.56 3.84
CA LEU A 289 22.99 5.47 3.53
C LEU A 289 22.11 5.78 4.76
N GLU A 290 21.92 4.80 5.65
CA GLU A 290 21.23 5.02 6.93
C GLU A 290 22.01 6.02 7.80
N ASP A 291 23.33 5.87 7.90
CA ASP A 291 24.21 6.81 8.63
C ASP A 291 24.18 8.23 8.03
N GLU A 292 24.24 8.35 6.69
CA GLU A 292 24.16 9.64 5.98
C GLU A 292 22.79 10.31 6.19
N PHE A 293 21.70 9.53 6.20
CA PHE A 293 20.35 10.05 6.46
C PHE A 293 20.21 10.58 7.90
N ASP A 294 20.73 9.86 8.89
CA ASP A 294 20.71 10.30 10.29
C ASP A 294 21.56 11.57 10.51
N ALA A 295 22.69 11.68 9.80
CA ALA A 295 23.52 12.88 9.80
C ALA A 295 22.78 14.09 9.19
N GLU A 296 22.12 13.92 8.04
CA GLU A 296 21.30 14.96 7.41
C GLU A 296 20.18 15.44 8.34
N ARG A 297 19.46 14.51 8.95
CA ARG A 297 18.37 14.82 9.88
C ARG A 297 18.86 15.63 11.06
N SER A 298 20.02 15.28 11.61
CA SER A 298 20.65 15.99 12.73
C SER A 298 21.03 17.43 12.34
N ILE A 299 21.56 17.64 11.12
CA ILE A 299 21.88 18.96 10.59
C ILE A 299 20.60 19.78 10.39
N ARG A 300 19.54 19.18 9.83
CA ARG A 300 18.26 19.84 9.60
C ARG A 300 17.64 20.34 10.91
N LEU A 301 17.59 19.49 11.95
CA LEU A 301 17.10 19.88 13.27
C LEU A 301 17.90 21.04 13.87
N LYS A 302 19.23 21.04 13.71
CA LYS A 302 20.09 22.14 14.16
C LYS A 302 19.78 23.45 13.43
N LEU A 303 19.56 23.41 12.13
CA LEU A 303 19.19 24.58 11.34
C LEU A 303 17.79 25.10 11.68
N GLU A 304 16.82 24.20 11.90
CA GLU A 304 15.48 24.55 12.37
C GLU A 304 15.53 25.31 13.71
N HIS A 305 16.31 24.81 14.67
CA HIS A 305 16.53 25.51 15.93
C HIS A 305 17.16 26.90 15.76
N GLN A 306 18.16 27.03 14.88
CA GLN A 306 18.76 28.34 14.60
C GLN A 306 17.74 29.32 13.98
N VAL A 307 16.91 28.86 13.06
CA VAL A 307 15.84 29.67 12.46
C VAL A 307 14.86 30.14 13.53
N ASP A 308 14.49 29.27 14.46
CA ASP A 308 13.58 29.62 15.56
C ASP A 308 14.22 30.55 16.59
N ASP A 309 15.53 30.42 16.86
CA ASP A 309 16.30 31.37 17.67
C ASP A 309 16.28 32.77 17.04
N PHE A 310 16.56 32.88 15.73
CA PHE A 310 16.51 34.15 15.01
C PHE A 310 15.12 34.78 15.00
N LYS A 311 14.06 33.96 14.87
CA LYS A 311 12.68 34.45 14.98
C LYS A 311 12.39 34.99 16.38
N ARG A 312 12.83 34.28 17.43
CA ARG A 312 12.67 34.72 18.83
C ARG A 312 13.42 36.02 19.11
N ASP A 313 14.65 36.16 18.61
CA ASP A 313 15.42 37.40 18.77
C ASP A 313 14.79 38.57 18.03
N ARG A 314 14.28 38.34 16.81
CA ARG A 314 13.52 39.37 16.08
C ARG A 314 12.26 39.80 16.84
N LEU A 315 11.55 38.87 17.47
CA LEU A 315 10.38 39.19 18.30
C LEU A 315 10.76 39.92 19.59
N ARG A 316 11.92 39.63 20.19
CA ARG A 316 12.43 40.33 21.38
C ARG A 316 12.95 41.73 21.06
N GLY A 317 13.52 41.93 19.87
CA GLY A 317 14.11 43.19 19.42
C GLY A 317 13.11 44.21 18.87
N ILE A 318 11.85 43.83 18.65
CA ILE A 318 10.77 44.78 18.37
C ILE A 318 10.37 45.37 19.74
N PRO A 319 10.60 46.67 20.00
CA PRO A 319 10.18 47.28 21.24
C PRO A 319 8.65 47.20 21.30
N TRP A 320 8.10 46.50 22.30
CA TRP A 320 6.66 46.41 22.56
C TRP A 320 5.98 47.79 22.82
N HIS A 321 6.75 48.88 22.78
CA HIS A 321 6.33 50.25 23.06
C HIS A 321 6.29 51.20 21.86
N ALA A 322 6.61 50.75 20.65
CA ALA A 322 6.43 51.59 19.46
C ALA A 322 4.97 51.55 19.00
N GLU A 323 4.19 52.48 19.56
CA GLU A 323 3.07 53.17 18.91
C GLU A 323 1.87 52.31 18.48
N MET A 324 0.97 52.07 19.44
CA MET A 324 -0.46 52.23 19.15
C MET A 324 -0.85 53.66 19.56
N PRO A 325 -0.83 54.64 18.65
CA PRO A 325 -1.44 55.93 18.92
C PRO A 325 -2.94 55.65 19.08
N TYR A 326 -3.38 55.61 20.33
CA TYR A 326 -4.78 55.61 20.67
C TYR A 326 -5.43 56.81 19.97
N TYR A 327 -6.27 56.51 18.98
CA TYR A 327 -7.18 57.46 18.37
C TYR A 327 -8.04 58.07 19.49
N ARG A 328 -7.69 59.28 19.90
CA ARG A 328 -8.50 60.13 20.76
C ARG A 328 -9.50 60.83 19.85
N TYR A 329 -10.73 60.32 19.83
CA TYR A 329 -11.90 61.03 19.31
C TYR A 329 -12.31 62.15 20.27
#